data_AF-A0A847WAE4-F1
#
_entry.id   AF-A0A847WAE4-F1
#
_cell.length_a   1.000
_cell.length_b   1.000
_cell.length_c   1.000
_cell.angle_alpha   90.00
_cell.angle_beta   90.00
_cell.angle_gamma   90.00
#
_symmetry.space_group_name_H-M   'P 1'
#
loop_
_entity.id
_entity.type
_entity.pdbx_description
1 polymer ?
#
loop_
_entity_poly.entity_id
_entity_poly.type
_entity_poly.pdbx_seq_one_letter_code
_entity_poly.pdbx_strand_id
1 'polypeptide(L)' 'MIKIIVNKKALSDKISELKDDSLIELAIIPAQVDCDIYFPAFLHLASINSQANYVDLEYIDAFAL' A
#
# COMPACT_ATOMS: atom_id res chain seq x y z
N MET A 1 3.47 15.93 -10.12
CA MET A 1 2.93 15.35 -8.87
C MET A 1 2.42 13.98 -9.21
N ILE A 2 3.10 12.92 -8.76
CA ILE A 2 2.65 11.54 -9.00
C ILE A 2 1.44 11.32 -8.08
N LYS A 3 0.31 10.91 -8.67
CA LYS A 3 -0.89 10.55 -7.93
C LYS A 3 -1.17 9.08 -8.17
N ILE A 4 -1.54 8.38 -7.10
CA ILE A 4 -1.93 6.99 -7.18
C ILE A 4 -3.39 6.92 -6.81
N ILE A 5 -4.24 6.56 -7.78
CA ILE A 5 -5.67 6.44 -7.55
C ILE A 5 -5.97 4.98 -7.24
N VAL A 6 -6.51 4.75 -6.04
CA VAL A 6 -6.91 3.41 -5.58
C VAL A 6 -8.42 3.28 -5.56
N ASN A 7 -8.89 2.06 -5.80
CA ASN A 7 -10.31 1.77 -5.66
C ASN A 7 -10.75 1.88 -4.18
N LYS A 8 -11.73 2.74 -3.90
CA LYS A 8 -12.25 2.95 -2.54
C LYS A 8 -12.74 1.66 -1.88
N LYS A 9 -13.44 0.79 -2.61
CA LYS A 9 -13.97 -0.46 -2.07
C LYS A 9 -12.82 -1.42 -1.72
N ALA A 10 -11.86 -1.59 -2.61
CA ALA A 10 -10.70 -2.46 -2.36
C ALA A 10 -9.89 -1.99 -1.14
N LEU A 11 -9.66 -0.68 -1.01
CA LEU A 11 -9.01 -0.11 0.18
C LEU A 11 -9.82 -0.37 1.45
N SER A 12 -11.13 -0.15 1.40
CA SER A 12 -12.01 -0.37 2.56
C SER A 12 -12.07 -1.83 2.98
N ASP A 13 -12.20 -2.76 2.03
CA ASP A 13 -12.26 -4.20 2.29
C ASP A 13 -10.94 -4.65 2.95
N LYS A 14 -9.79 -4.20 2.43
CA LYS A 14 -8.46 -4.53 2.97
C LYS A 14 -8.22 -3.96 4.38
N ILE A 15 -8.69 -2.75 4.64
CA ILE A 15 -8.62 -2.14 5.99
C ILE A 15 -9.56 -2.85 6.96
N SER A 16 -10.71 -3.35 6.51
CA SER A 16 -11.70 -4.00 7.39
C SER A 16 -11.23 -5.32 8.00
N GLU A 17 -10.18 -5.93 7.45
CA GLU A 17 -9.56 -7.15 7.97
C GLU A 17 -8.58 -6.86 9.12
N LEU A 18 -8.25 -5.59 9.37
CA LEU A 18 -7.31 -5.17 10.40
C LEU A 18 -7.98 -5.05 11.76
N LYS A 19 -7.22 -5.26 12.84
CA LYS A 19 -7.72 -5.04 14.19
C LYS A 19 -7.86 -3.55 14.47
N ASP A 20 -8.87 -3.17 15.26
CA ASP A 20 -9.20 -1.78 15.60
C ASP A 20 -8.04 -0.97 16.19
N ASP A 21 -7.08 -1.62 16.86
CA ASP A 21 -5.90 -1.00 17.47
C ASP A 21 -4.68 -0.93 16.53
N SER A 22 -4.82 -1.38 15.28
CA SER A 22 -3.72 -1.37 14.31
C SER A 22 -3.51 0.02 13.71
N LEU A 23 -2.25 0.43 13.60
CA LEU A 23 -1.86 1.57 12.77
C LEU A 23 -1.77 1.15 11.31
N ILE A 24 -2.07 2.07 10.41
CA ILE A 24 -1.97 1.86 8.96
C ILE A 24 -0.84 2.73 8.42
N GLU A 25 0.11 2.11 7.73
CA GLU A 25 1.16 2.79 6.98
C GLU A 25 0.74 2.89 5.50
N LEU A 26 0.85 4.10 4.94
CA LEU A 26 0.59 4.39 3.53
C LEU A 26 1.84 5.05 2.94
N ALA A 27 2.53 4.34 2.04
CA ALA A 27 3.78 4.80 1.45
C ALA A 27 3.69 4.83 -0.08
N ILE A 28 4.09 5.95 -0.70
CA ILE A 28 4.27 6.02 -2.15
C ILE A 28 5.68 5.53 -2.45
N ILE A 29 5.78 4.38 -3.10
CA ILE A 29 7.05 3.85 -3.58
C ILE A 29 7.30 4.45 -4.97
N PRO A 30 8.42 5.17 -5.19
CA PRO A 30 8.72 5.75 -6.48
C PRO A 30 8.95 4.65 -7.53
N ALA A 31 8.80 5.02 -8.80
CA ALA A 31 9.17 4.12 -9.89
C ALA A 31 10.65 3.75 -9.77
N GLN A 32 10.95 2.47 -10.00
CA GLN A 32 12.28 1.91 -9.83
C GLN A 32 12.64 1.03 -11.01
N VAL A 33 13.93 0.98 -11.33
CA VAL A 33 14.48 0.01 -12.29
C VAL A 33 15.29 -0.97 -11.47
N ASP A 34 14.92 -2.24 -11.56
CA ASP A 34 15.65 -3.34 -10.92
C ASP A 34 15.94 -4.42 -11.98
N CYS A 35 17.21 -4.77 -12.13
CA CYS A 35 17.68 -5.76 -13.10
C CYS A 35 17.12 -5.56 -14.53
N ASP A 36 17.18 -4.32 -15.04
CA ASP A 36 16.63 -3.87 -16.34
C ASP A 36 15.11 -3.98 -16.50
N ILE A 37 14.39 -4.30 -15.42
CA ILE A 37 12.92 -4.31 -15.38
C ILE A 37 12.45 -3.00 -14.77
N TYR A 38 11.59 -2.29 -15.51
CA TYR A 38 10.93 -1.09 -15.02
C TYR A 38 9.71 -1.45 -14.17
N PHE A 39 9.70 -0.99 -12.93
CA PHE A 39 8.56 -1.06 -12.03
C PHE A 39 7.97 0.34 -11.85
N PRO A 40 6.68 0.56 -12.18
CA PRO A 40 6.04 1.84 -11.98
C PRO A 40 5.92 2.19 -10.49
N ALA A 41 5.71 3.47 -10.18
CA ALA A 41 5.38 3.90 -8.83
C ALA A 41 4.08 3.24 -8.35
N PHE A 42 4.02 2.85 -7.08
CA PHE A 42 2.85 2.18 -6.48
C PHE A 42 2.61 2.63 -5.04
N LEU A 43 1.38 2.41 -4.54
CA LEU A 43 1.03 2.65 -3.15
C LEU A 43 1.26 1.35 -2.37
N HIS A 44 2.18 1.40 -1.42
CA HIS A 44 2.40 0.35 -0.45
C HIS A 44 1.53 0.57 0.79
N LEU A 45 0.96 -0.53 1.30
CA LEU A 45 0.08 -0.56 2.46
C LEU A 45 0.61 -1.59 3.45
N ALA A 46 0.76 -1.17 4.70
CA ALA A 46 1.07 -2.09 5.80
C ALA A 46 0.25 -1.78 7.04
N SER A 47 0.17 -2.78 7.92
CA SER A 47 -0.42 -2.65 9.26
C SER A 47 0.67 -2.84 10.31
N ILE A 48 0.61 -2.03 11.36
CA ILE A 48 1.49 -2.13 12.53
C ILE A 48 0.60 -2.34 13.74
N ASN A 49 0.67 -3.52 14.34
CA ASN A 49 -0.15 -3.83 15.52
C ASN A 49 0.46 -3.25 16.81
N SER A 50 -0.28 -3.32 17.92
CA SER A 50 0.13 -2.80 19.24
C SER A 50 1.41 -3.44 19.82
N GLN A 51 1.88 -4.55 19.25
CA GLN A 51 3.13 -5.20 19.60
C GLN A 51 4.29 -4.81 18.66
N ALA A 52 4.09 -3.78 17.83
CA ALA A 52 5.02 -3.32 16.80
C ALA A 52 5.35 -4.38 15.72
N ASN A 53 4.47 -5.36 15.52
CA ASN A 53 4.65 -6.29 14.41
C ASN A 53 4.18 -5.62 13.12
N TYR A 54 5.07 -5.65 12.13
CA TYR A 54 4.80 -5.19 10.78
C TYR A 54 4.16 -6.30 9.95
N VAL A 55 3.00 -6.00 9.37
CA VAL A 55 2.33 -6.88 8.42
C VAL A 55 2.25 -6.15 7.09
N ASP A 56 3.01 -6.66 6.12
CA ASP A 56 2.90 -6.21 4.74
C ASP A 56 1.55 -6.66 4.20
N LEU A 57 0.72 -5.70 3.81
CA LEU A 57 -0.58 -6.01 3.22
C LEU A 57 -0.49 -6.07 1.70
N GLU A 58 0.67 -5.85 1.08
CA GLU A 58 0.86 -5.72 -0.37
C GLU A 58 0.17 -4.48 -0.98
N TYR A 59 0.26 -4.36 -2.31
CA TYR A 59 -0.34 -3.25 -3.07
C TYR A 59 -1.87 -3.42 -3.22
N ILE A 60 -2.56 -2.29 -3.39
CA ILE A 60 -3.95 -2.27 -3.90
C ILE A 60 -3.85 -1.95 -5.39
N ASP A 61 -4.67 -2.62 -6.21
CA ASP A 61 -4.77 -2.29 -7.64
C ASP A 61 -4.96 -0.79 -7.82
N ALA A 62 -3.93 -0.18 -8.39
CA ALA A 62 -3.78 1.26 -8.47
C ALA A 62 -3.72 1.69 -9.92
N PHE A 63 -4.46 2.74 -10.25
CA PHE A 63 -4.32 3.46 -11.51
C PHE A 63 -3.31 4.58 -11.30
N ALA A 64 -2.13 4.43 -11.89
CA ALA A 64 -1.18 5.53 -12.07
C ALA A 64 -1.63 6.36 -13.28
N LEU A 65 -1.93 7.65 -13.06
CA LEU A 65 -2.23 8.63 -14.11
C LEU A 65 -1.05 9.58 -14.31
#